data_AF-A0A3S0U7Q8-F1
#
_entry.id   AF-A0A3S0U7Q8-F1
#
_cell.length_a   1.000
_cell.length_b   1.000
_cell.length_c   1.000
_cell.angle_alpha   90.00
_cell.angle_beta   90.00
_cell.angle_gamma   90.00
#
_symmetry.space_group_name_H-M   'P 1'
#
loop_
_entity.id
_entity.type
_entity.pdbx_description
1 polymer ?
#
loop_
_entity_poly.entity_id
_entity_poly.type
_entity_poly.pdbx_seq_one_letter_code
_entity_poly.pdbx_strand_id
1 'polypeptide(L)'
;MRESSSPPTRGEMAWLEYCCEEALDAYTLDDALMWHKEIARELTRRIALVSEANWPTDIKTRTLFDIMHRRAIHSACIHHAEAALRRNENIAWKA
;
A
#
# COMPACT_ATOMS: atom_id res chain seq x y z
N MET A 1 14.79 -29.35 -7.61
CA MET A 1 15.21 -28.15 -8.37
C MET A 1 14.63 -26.95 -7.64
N ARG A 2 15.46 -26.01 -7.18
CA ARG A 2 14.99 -24.84 -6.40
C ARG A 2 14.75 -23.70 -7.38
N GLU A 3 13.48 -23.32 -7.56
CA GLU A 3 13.13 -22.11 -8.27
C GLU A 3 13.53 -20.92 -7.40
N SER A 4 14.58 -20.21 -7.82
CA SER A 4 14.89 -18.89 -7.29
C SER A 4 13.74 -17.97 -7.68
N SER A 5 12.87 -17.62 -6.73
CA SER A 5 11.79 -16.68 -6.97
C SER A 5 12.38 -15.29 -7.20
N SER A 6 12.32 -14.86 -8.47
CA SER A 6 12.70 -13.53 -8.93
C SER A 6 11.95 -12.43 -8.17
N PRO A 7 12.51 -11.21 -8.08
CA PRO A 7 11.80 -10.06 -7.51
C PRO A 7 10.43 -9.85 -8.19
N PRO A 8 9.46 -9.25 -7.48
CA PRO A 8 8.10 -9.08 -7.97
C PRO A 8 8.10 -8.50 -9.38
N THR A 9 7.30 -9.10 -10.26
CA THR A 9 7.27 -8.77 -11.69
C THR A 9 6.80 -7.33 -11.90
N ARG A 10 7.23 -6.72 -13.02
CA ARG A 10 6.93 -5.33 -13.40
C ARG A 10 5.43 -4.98 -13.34
N GLY A 11 4.55 -5.96 -13.56
CA GLY A 11 3.09 -5.78 -13.50
C GLY A 11 2.54 -5.60 -12.09
N GLU A 12 3.15 -6.23 -11.08
CA GLU A 12 2.74 -6.01 -9.68
C GLU A 12 3.17 -4.63 -9.22
N MET A 13 4.40 -4.21 -9.53
CA MET A 13 4.89 -2.85 -9.27
C MET A 13 3.96 -1.80 -9.86
N ALA A 14 3.52 -2.01 -11.11
CA ALA A 14 2.58 -1.13 -11.80
C ALA A 14 1.23 -0.99 -11.07
N TRP A 15 0.72 -2.04 -10.41
CA TRP A 15 -0.55 -1.94 -9.67
C TRP A 15 -0.44 -1.06 -8.42
N LEU A 16 0.63 -1.20 -7.61
CA LEU A 16 0.81 -0.33 -6.45
C LEU A 16 1.05 1.13 -6.87
N GLU A 17 1.81 1.33 -7.93
CA GLU A 17 2.05 2.66 -8.51
C GLU A 17 0.73 3.30 -8.95
N TYR A 18 -0.08 2.55 -9.70
CA TYR A 18 -1.43 2.96 -10.09
C TYR A 18 -2.31 3.32 -8.88
N CYS A 19 -2.40 2.46 -7.86
CA CYS A 19 -3.18 2.78 -6.67
C CYS A 19 -2.67 4.04 -5.94
N CYS A 20 -1.35 4.28 -5.94
CA CYS A 20 -0.78 5.50 -5.38
C CYS A 20 -1.13 6.74 -6.18
N GLU A 21 -1.12 6.67 -7.52
CA GLU A 21 -1.54 7.77 -8.40
C GLU A 21 -3.02 8.11 -8.18
N GLU A 22 -3.89 7.09 -8.16
CA GLU A 22 -5.32 7.29 -7.92
C GLU A 22 -5.63 7.81 -6.51
N ALA A 23 -4.86 7.40 -5.48
CA ALA A 23 -5.00 7.98 -4.14
C ALA A 23 -4.64 9.48 -4.11
N LEU A 24 -3.66 9.90 -4.92
CA LEU A 24 -3.29 11.31 -5.04
C LEU A 24 -4.33 12.10 -5.84
N ASP A 25 -4.98 11.47 -6.82
CA ASP A 25 -5.98 12.08 -7.69
C ASP A 25 -7.41 12.01 -7.15
N ALA A 26 -7.63 11.29 -6.04
CA ALA A 26 -8.91 11.17 -5.36
C ALA A 26 -9.61 12.53 -5.14
N TYR A 27 -10.87 12.60 -5.60
CA TYR A 27 -11.70 13.81 -5.53
C TYR A 27 -12.46 13.89 -4.21
N THR A 28 -12.90 12.76 -3.67
CA THR A 28 -13.59 12.67 -2.39
C THR A 28 -12.74 11.96 -1.33
N LEU A 29 -13.10 12.19 -0.06
CA LEU A 29 -12.49 11.48 1.07
C LEU A 29 -12.80 9.98 1.04
N ASP A 30 -13.98 9.58 0.54
CA ASP A 30 -14.34 8.17 0.34
C ASP A 30 -13.47 7.52 -0.74
N ASP A 31 -13.22 8.21 -1.86
CA ASP A 31 -12.32 7.72 -2.91
C ASP A 31 -10.90 7.55 -2.38
N ALA A 32 -10.39 8.56 -1.65
CA ALA A 32 -9.08 8.51 -1.02
C ALA A 32 -9.00 7.31 -0.05
N LEU A 33 -10.01 7.12 0.80
CA LEU A 33 -10.10 5.98 1.73
C LEU A 33 -10.05 4.64 0.98
N MET A 34 -10.81 4.51 -0.11
CA MET A 34 -10.83 3.31 -0.94
C MET A 34 -9.45 3.01 -1.52
N TRP A 35 -8.77 4.00 -2.10
CA TRP A 35 -7.43 3.80 -2.65
C TRP A 35 -6.38 3.51 -1.59
N HIS A 36 -6.44 4.17 -0.43
CA HIS A 36 -5.56 3.84 0.69
C HIS A 36 -5.76 2.39 1.17
N LYS A 37 -6.98 1.85 1.14
CA LYS A 37 -7.28 0.44 1.45
C LYS A 37 -6.68 -0.51 0.42
N GLU A 38 -6.79 -0.21 -0.87
CA GLU A 38 -6.16 -1.02 -1.93
C GLU A 38 -4.63 -1.02 -1.83
N ILE A 39 -4.02 0.14 -1.56
CA ILE A 39 -2.58 0.23 -1.30
C ILE A 39 -2.17 -0.66 -0.10
N ALA A 40 -2.88 -0.56 1.02
CA ALA A 40 -2.58 -1.35 2.23
C ALA A 40 -2.73 -2.85 1.98
N ARG A 41 -3.72 -3.26 1.18
CA ARG A 41 -3.93 -4.65 0.76
C ARG A 41 -2.77 -5.15 -0.10
N GLU A 42 -2.37 -4.39 -1.10
CA GLU A 42 -1.26 -4.76 -1.98
C GLU A 42 0.08 -4.82 -1.23
N LEU A 43 0.34 -3.87 -0.33
CA LEU A 43 1.51 -3.92 0.54
C LEU A 43 1.50 -5.15 1.47
N THR A 44 0.33 -5.56 1.97
CA THR A 44 0.19 -6.78 2.77
C THR A 44 0.54 -8.03 1.95
N ARG A 45 0.06 -8.12 0.71
CA ARG A 45 0.40 -9.20 -0.22
C ARG A 45 1.92 -9.28 -0.47
N ARG A 46 2.56 -8.13 -0.69
CA ARG A 46 4.01 -8.05 -0.91
C ARG A 46 4.83 -8.41 0.32
N ILE A 47 4.36 -8.03 1.52
CA ILE A 47 4.98 -8.45 2.78
C ILE A 47 5.01 -9.98 2.86
N ALA A 48 3.89 -10.65 2.57
CA ALA A 48 3.84 -12.12 2.56
C ALA A 48 4.80 -12.71 1.53
N LEU A 49 4.78 -12.21 0.29
CA LEU A 49 5.69 -12.66 -0.77
C LEU A 49 7.17 -12.54 -0.39
N VAL A 50 7.59 -11.37 0.11
CA VAL A 50 8.99 -11.16 0.51
C VAL A 50 9.33 -12.02 1.74
N SER A 51 8.39 -12.17 2.68
CA SER A 51 8.57 -13.01 3.89
C SER A 51 8.78 -14.49 3.57
N GLU A 52 8.16 -14.99 2.50
CA GLU A 52 8.29 -16.38 2.05
C GLU A 52 9.46 -16.57 1.07
N ALA A 53 9.89 -15.50 0.38
CA ALA A 53 10.97 -15.57 -0.59
C ALA A 53 12.34 -15.92 0.04
N ASN A 54 13.12 -16.72 -0.68
CA ASN A 54 14.46 -17.11 -0.27
C ASN A 54 15.50 -16.08 -0.76
N TRP A 55 15.51 -14.92 -0.12
CA TRP A 55 16.43 -13.81 -0.42
C TRP A 55 17.57 -13.74 0.60
N PRO A 56 18.70 -13.08 0.26
CA PRO A 56 19.72 -12.70 1.24
C PRO A 56 19.10 -11.95 2.43
N THR A 57 19.50 -12.32 3.64
CA THR A 57 18.88 -11.84 4.89
C THR A 57 18.85 -10.32 4.98
N ASP A 58 19.95 -9.66 4.65
CA ASP A 58 20.11 -8.21 4.67
C ASP A 58 19.13 -7.50 3.70
N ILE A 59 19.06 -7.99 2.47
CA ILE A 59 18.14 -7.47 1.44
C ILE A 59 16.69 -7.69 1.89
N LYS A 60 16.36 -8.90 2.34
CA LYS A 60 15.02 -9.27 2.80
C LYS A 60 14.57 -8.40 3.97
N THR A 61 15.40 -8.27 5.00
CA THR A 61 15.09 -7.46 6.19
C THR A 61 14.88 -6.00 5.83
N ARG A 62 15.75 -5.43 4.98
CA ARG A 62 15.59 -4.05 4.51
C ARG A 62 14.29 -3.87 3.71
N THR A 63 14.04 -4.74 2.73
CA THR A 63 12.82 -4.67 1.92
C THR A 63 11.57 -4.81 2.79
N LEU A 64 11.54 -5.77 3.71
CA LEU A 64 10.42 -5.95 4.65
C LEU A 64 10.20 -4.69 5.49
N PHE A 65 11.27 -4.09 6.03
CA PHE A 65 11.16 -2.85 6.80
C PHE A 65 10.52 -1.74 5.96
N ASP A 66 11.01 -1.50 4.74
CA ASP A 66 10.52 -0.44 3.86
C ASP A 66 9.03 -0.62 3.52
N ILE A 67 8.62 -1.83 3.15
CA ILE A 67 7.22 -2.09 2.77
C ILE A 67 6.27 -2.12 3.99
N MET A 68 6.73 -2.58 5.16
CA MET A 68 5.96 -2.53 6.41
C MET A 68 5.77 -1.08 6.88
N HIS A 69 6.81 -0.26 6.77
CA HIS A 69 6.74 1.15 7.10
C HIS A 69 5.74 1.88 6.20
N ARG A 70 5.81 1.67 4.89
CA ARG A 70 4.80 2.22 3.95
C ARG A 70 3.39 1.75 4.31
N ARG A 71 3.20 0.47 4.62
CA ARG A 71 1.88 -0.05 5.03
C ARG A 71 1.34 0.67 6.26
N ALA A 72 2.19 0.90 7.27
CA ALA A 72 1.80 1.62 8.48
C ALA A 72 1.34 3.06 8.19
N ILE A 73 2.02 3.76 7.28
CA ILE A 73 1.61 5.10 6.82
C ILE A 73 0.20 5.05 6.21
N HIS A 74 -0.05 4.14 5.27
CA HIS A 74 -1.37 4.03 4.65
C HIS A 74 -2.45 3.59 5.64
N SER A 75 -2.14 2.74 6.63
CA SER A 75 -3.06 2.41 7.72
C SER A 75 -3.44 3.63 8.56
N ALA A 76 -2.49 4.54 8.84
CA ALA A 76 -2.80 5.78 9.53
C ALA A 76 -3.72 6.69 8.69
N CYS A 77 -3.47 6.81 7.38
CA CYS A 77 -4.35 7.54 6.46
C CYS A 77 -5.78 6.98 6.45
N ILE A 78 -5.93 5.65 6.41
CA ILE A 78 -7.24 4.97 6.50
C ILE A 78 -7.96 5.36 7.79
N HIS A 79 -7.29 5.25 8.93
CA HIS A 79 -7.90 5.58 10.22
C HIS A 79 -8.32 7.05 10.32
N HIS A 80 -7.51 7.96 9.78
CA HIS A 80 -7.82 9.39 9.73
C HIS A 80 -9.03 9.67 8.83
N ALA A 81 -9.06 9.10 7.62
CA ALA A 81 -10.17 9.27 6.70
C ALA A 81 -11.48 8.69 7.27
N GLU A 82 -11.44 7.51 7.89
CA GLU A 82 -12.60 6.91 8.57
C GLU A 82 -13.08 7.77 9.75
N ALA A 83 -12.16 8.40 10.49
CA ALA A 83 -12.51 9.31 11.57
C ALA A 83 -13.18 10.60 11.06
N ALA A 84 -12.68 11.18 9.97
CA ALA A 84 -13.26 12.37 9.34
C ALA A 84 -14.65 12.09 8.73
N LEU A 85 -14.82 10.96 8.02
CA LEU A 85 -16.12 10.52 7.50
C LEU A 85 -17.15 10.33 8.62
N ARG A 86 -16.76 9.70 9.74
CA ARG A 86 -17.65 9.53 10.92
C ARG A 86 -18.09 10.86 11.54
N ARG A 87 -17.29 11.93 11.40
CA ARG A 87 -17.61 13.26 11.88
C ARG A 87 -18.50 14.05 10.91
N ASN A 88 -18.88 13.44 9.78
CA ASN A 88 -19.68 14.04 8.72
C ASN A 88 -19.05 15.34 8.20
N GLU A 89 -17.72 15.41 8.22
CA GLU A 89 -16.99 16.48 7.58
C GLU A 89 -17.16 16.27 6.07
N ASN A 90 -18.13 16.98 5.46
CA ASN A 90 -18.30 17.07 4.01
C ASN A 90 -17.10 17.83 3.42
N ILE A 91 -15.94 17.18 3.42
CA ILE A 91 -14.70 17.75 2.91
C ILE A 91 -14.63 17.40 1.43
N ALA A 92 -15.00 18.37 0.59
CA ALA A 92 -14.51 18.39 -0.78
C ALA A 92 -12.98 18.56 -0.69
N TRP A 93 -12.25 17.46 -0.93
CA TRP A 93 -10.81 17.39 -0.73
C TRP A 93 -10.03 18.16 -1.81
N LYS A 94 -10.65 18.36 -2.99
CA LYS A 94 -10.17 19.22 -4.07
C LYS A 94 -11.33 20.07 -4.61
N ALA A 95 -11.02 21.32 -4.97
CA ALA A 95 -11.93 22.28 -5.60
C ALA A 95 -11.90 22.17 -7.12
#